data_AF-A0AAV8ZTE5-F1
#
_entry.id   AF-A0AAV8ZTE5-F1
#
_cell.length_a   1.000
_cell.length_b   1.000
_cell.length_c   1.000
_cell.angle_alpha   90.00
_cell.angle_beta   90.00
_cell.angle_gamma   90.00
#
_symmetry.space_group_name_H-M   'P 1'
#
loop_
_entity.id
_entity.type
_entity.pdbx_description
1 polymer ?
#
loop_
_entity_poly.entity_id
_entity_poly.type
_entity_poly.pdbx_seq_one_letter_code
_entity_poly.pdbx_strand_id
1 'polypeptide(L)'
;MGEEDIFDLDFRDIPKDDVYSALVYITVRQELNYQNVTFYLFDIEAKIFSVTAIDGDHGLNYEINYEKLWEDDEEANYISIDNNGTIKVNNIDRDKNDISVYKFEIMAYEVPDAPIWNNNLTISFYITDIDNKPPLVRWIVDASKQNVSFDDVTEKVTSLSFLENYAGNLNLTIFIKDLDTGENAQFTVELEDLEESTQKYTDAFMIVPTAGYRSGEFQISVRNAVYLDYEVPEWIHIQFNVLTKGLLDENKQDRMLVNITLIDYNDEVPKFNETEYEKSINETAKKGDTIIQIMATDRDAEDKVLNHTLIGSTYTSRVLGIEPDTGIIYVNADNAFDYDTVNPIFVQVRATDAVGHYATVPLTINLLDVNNKAPIIYPGDPISVEENQNSTVKLNATITASDMDTTALLSAEINWDKSYAMKNSRKLDMTDPAISQQVKFLDVHWYRLDENDDTNKDIGIDLVVNANNPDETTPDFELFDSLYICLVVTDWNTDPEFIIDKQNTSERENRTVQENAPQGTSAGSIIAIDLDVDDIVTYDCTALDPNFDWLVVNTNTGAFYVKAGNLINADTPKTFYFNYSCTASDNDFTHTSDPLIVRETYFYLILYMGQHIAIRSFKDYRRKFIFSKLISTT
;
A
#
# COMPACT_ATOMS: atom_id res chain seq x y z
N MET A 1 7.50 -107.06 -35.27
CA MET A 1 8.68 -106.19 -35.53
C MET A 1 8.46 -105.53 -36.88
N GLY A 2 7.96 -104.30 -36.95
CA GLY A 2 7.47 -103.49 -35.84
C GLY A 2 7.54 -102.01 -36.18
N GLU A 3 6.37 -101.41 -36.38
CA GLU A 3 6.08 -99.98 -36.34
C GLU A 3 4.57 -99.90 -36.03
N GLU A 4 4.18 -99.01 -35.11
CA GLU A 4 2.77 -98.71 -34.86
C GLU A 4 2.36 -97.70 -35.95
N ASP A 5 1.73 -98.18 -37.02
CA ASP A 5 1.17 -97.32 -38.07
C ASP A 5 -0.04 -96.55 -37.51
N ILE A 6 0.24 -95.42 -36.85
CA ILE A 6 -0.76 -94.43 -36.46
C ILE A 6 -1.27 -93.76 -37.74
N PHE A 7 -2.54 -93.99 -38.08
CA PHE A 7 -3.21 -93.26 -39.15
C PHE A 7 -3.57 -91.85 -38.68
N ASP A 8 -2.60 -90.93 -38.73
CA ASP A 8 -2.85 -89.50 -38.62
C ASP A 8 -3.51 -88.98 -39.91
N LEU A 9 -4.79 -88.63 -39.81
CA LEU A 9 -5.55 -88.01 -40.89
C LEU A 9 -5.72 -86.51 -40.61
N ASP A 10 -4.96 -85.70 -41.35
CA ASP A 10 -4.88 -84.25 -41.16
C ASP A 10 -5.89 -83.52 -42.06
N PHE A 11 -7.05 -83.14 -41.53
CA PHE A 11 -8.19 -82.61 -42.28
C PHE A 11 -8.18 -81.07 -42.47
N ARG A 12 -7.00 -80.45 -42.56
CA ARG A 12 -6.84 -78.97 -42.52
C ARG A 12 -7.48 -78.20 -43.69
N ASP A 13 -7.68 -78.83 -44.85
CA ASP A 13 -8.04 -78.15 -46.11
C ASP A 13 -9.38 -78.63 -46.75
N ILE A 14 -10.30 -79.26 -46.00
CA ILE A 14 -11.50 -79.90 -46.56
C ILE A 14 -12.79 -79.07 -46.31
N PRO A 15 -13.71 -78.93 -47.30
CA PRO A 15 -14.91 -78.08 -47.18
C PRO A 15 -15.88 -78.43 -46.05
N LYS A 16 -16.73 -77.46 -45.68
CA LYS A 16 -17.73 -77.59 -44.59
C LYS A 16 -18.82 -78.64 -44.82
N ASP A 17 -19.14 -78.98 -46.07
CA ASP A 17 -20.36 -79.75 -46.42
C ASP A 17 -20.13 -81.24 -46.71
N ASP A 18 -18.90 -81.75 -46.66
CA ASP A 18 -18.58 -83.15 -47.00
C ASP A 18 -18.69 -84.11 -45.81
N VAL A 19 -19.04 -85.37 -46.09
CA VAL A 19 -18.97 -86.47 -45.12
C VAL A 19 -17.53 -86.91 -44.98
N TYR A 20 -16.97 -86.80 -43.77
CA TYR A 20 -15.58 -87.12 -43.46
C TYR A 20 -15.40 -88.64 -43.32
N SER A 21 -15.34 -89.35 -44.45
CA SER A 21 -15.12 -90.79 -44.46
C SER A 21 -13.66 -91.15 -44.22
N ALA A 22 -13.38 -91.78 -43.07
CA ALA A 22 -12.09 -92.36 -42.74
C ALA A 22 -12.19 -93.90 -42.77
N LEU A 23 -11.56 -94.53 -43.76
CA LEU A 23 -11.56 -95.99 -43.89
C LEU A 23 -10.59 -96.62 -42.87
N VAL A 24 -11.07 -96.83 -41.65
CA VAL A 24 -10.33 -97.49 -40.57
C VAL A 24 -10.66 -98.98 -40.53
N TYR A 25 -9.67 -99.83 -40.85
CA TYR A 25 -9.81 -101.28 -40.85
C TYR A 25 -9.66 -101.88 -39.45
N ILE A 26 -10.77 -102.12 -38.76
CA ILE A 26 -10.80 -102.94 -37.53
C ILE A 26 -10.93 -104.41 -37.93
N THR A 27 -10.06 -105.29 -37.45
CA THR A 27 -10.13 -106.75 -37.72
C THR A 27 -10.64 -107.50 -36.50
N VAL A 28 -11.79 -108.19 -36.61
CA VAL A 28 -12.49 -108.76 -35.43
C VAL A 28 -11.86 -110.08 -34.92
N ARG A 29 -11.04 -110.76 -35.73
CA ARG A 29 -10.50 -112.12 -35.43
C ARG A 29 -8.97 -112.28 -35.52
N GLN A 30 -8.20 -111.20 -35.71
CA GLN A 30 -6.72 -111.23 -35.62
C GLN A 30 -6.24 -110.24 -34.56
N GLU A 31 -5.16 -110.59 -33.84
CA GLU A 31 -4.42 -109.70 -32.93
C GLU A 31 -3.61 -108.63 -33.70
N LEU A 32 -4.28 -107.87 -34.57
CA LEU A 32 -3.72 -106.68 -35.22
C LEU A 32 -4.22 -105.43 -34.52
N ASN A 33 -3.37 -104.92 -33.63
CA ASN A 33 -3.61 -103.74 -32.79
C ASN A 33 -3.55 -102.42 -33.59
N TYR A 34 -4.59 -102.10 -34.36
CA TYR A 34 -4.84 -100.71 -34.79
C TYR A 34 -5.62 -100.00 -33.69
N GLN A 35 -4.94 -99.63 -32.60
CA GLN A 35 -5.62 -99.22 -31.36
C GLN A 35 -6.08 -97.76 -31.33
N ASN A 36 -5.45 -96.86 -32.10
CA ASN A 36 -5.74 -95.42 -32.06
C ASN A 36 -5.95 -94.83 -33.45
N VAL A 37 -6.98 -93.99 -33.61
CA VAL A 37 -7.15 -93.08 -34.75
C VAL A 37 -7.29 -91.65 -34.25
N THR A 38 -6.58 -90.74 -34.92
CA THR A 38 -6.50 -89.33 -34.54
C THR A 38 -7.14 -88.43 -35.59
N PHE A 39 -8.00 -87.52 -35.15
CA PHE A 39 -8.58 -86.45 -35.97
C PHE A 39 -8.16 -85.10 -35.42
N TYR A 40 -7.61 -84.23 -36.27
CA TYR A 40 -7.35 -82.82 -35.95
C TYR A 40 -8.46 -81.96 -36.53
N LEU A 41 -9.15 -81.22 -35.67
CA LEU A 41 -10.32 -80.41 -36.03
C LEU A 41 -10.22 -79.04 -35.34
N PHE A 42 -10.79 -78.02 -35.97
CA PHE A 42 -11.10 -76.75 -35.31
C PHE A 42 -12.46 -76.85 -34.62
N ASP A 43 -12.71 -75.94 -33.67
CA ASP A 43 -13.94 -75.82 -32.88
C ASP A 43 -15.22 -76.22 -33.66
N ILE A 44 -15.95 -77.20 -33.12
CA ILE A 44 -16.77 -78.11 -33.93
C ILE A 44 -18.23 -77.67 -33.92
N GLU A 45 -18.72 -77.24 -35.08
CA GLU A 45 -20.13 -77.45 -35.47
C GLU A 45 -20.37 -78.95 -35.73
N ALA A 46 -21.53 -79.50 -35.36
CA ALA A 46 -21.77 -80.95 -35.39
C ALA A 46 -21.38 -81.63 -36.72
N LYS A 47 -20.53 -82.68 -36.64
CA LYS A 47 -19.93 -83.38 -37.79
C LYS A 47 -20.29 -84.87 -37.81
N ILE A 48 -20.20 -85.45 -39.01
CA ILE A 48 -20.44 -86.88 -39.27
C ILE A 48 -19.18 -87.53 -39.85
N PHE A 49 -18.79 -88.65 -39.25
CA PHE A 49 -17.70 -89.53 -39.68
C PHE A 49 -18.25 -90.94 -39.91
N SER A 50 -17.47 -91.81 -40.53
CA SER A 50 -17.82 -93.22 -40.75
C SER A 50 -16.61 -94.11 -40.51
N VAL A 51 -16.78 -95.23 -39.80
CA VAL A 51 -15.77 -96.29 -39.63
C VAL A 51 -16.23 -97.59 -40.30
N THR A 52 -15.29 -98.48 -40.67
CA THR A 52 -15.64 -99.75 -41.34
C THR A 52 -14.69 -100.88 -40.96
N ALA A 53 -15.10 -101.66 -39.96
CA ALA A 53 -14.51 -102.94 -39.63
C ALA A 53 -14.64 -103.95 -40.78
N ILE A 54 -13.72 -104.93 -40.79
CA ILE A 54 -13.70 -106.05 -41.73
C ILE A 54 -13.60 -107.37 -40.96
N ASP A 55 -14.30 -108.38 -41.46
CA ASP A 55 -14.12 -109.76 -41.02
C ASP A 55 -12.72 -110.23 -41.48
N GLY A 56 -11.95 -110.78 -40.55
CA GLY A 56 -10.58 -111.20 -40.76
C GLY A 56 -10.42 -112.70 -41.04
N ASP A 57 -11.52 -113.45 -41.12
CA ASP A 57 -11.47 -114.89 -41.37
C ASP A 57 -11.41 -115.27 -42.86
N HIS A 58 -11.22 -116.57 -43.11
CA HIS A 58 -11.30 -117.16 -44.45
C HIS A 58 -12.63 -117.93 -44.60
N GLY A 59 -13.74 -117.19 -44.57
CA GLY A 59 -15.09 -117.74 -44.52
C GLY A 59 -16.14 -116.90 -45.26
N LEU A 60 -17.37 -116.90 -44.72
CA LEU A 60 -18.46 -116.02 -45.14
C LEU A 60 -18.45 -114.81 -44.22
N ASN A 61 -18.19 -113.61 -44.75
CA ASN A 61 -18.21 -112.38 -43.95
C ASN A 61 -19.53 -112.27 -43.16
N TYR A 62 -19.41 -112.18 -41.84
CA TYR A 62 -20.56 -111.90 -40.96
C TYR A 62 -20.97 -110.42 -41.04
N GLU A 63 -22.20 -110.12 -40.63
CA GLU A 63 -22.66 -108.73 -40.45
C GLU A 63 -21.99 -108.15 -39.19
N ILE A 64 -21.38 -106.98 -39.31
CA ILE A 64 -20.64 -106.32 -38.23
C ILE A 64 -21.44 -105.12 -37.72
N ASN A 65 -21.76 -105.15 -36.43
CA ASN A 65 -22.34 -104.02 -35.72
C ASN A 65 -21.25 -103.25 -34.96
N TYR A 66 -21.56 -102.00 -34.63
CA TYR A 66 -20.74 -101.14 -33.79
C TYR A 66 -21.54 -100.73 -32.54
N GLU A 67 -20.84 -100.69 -31.41
CA GLU A 67 -21.35 -100.17 -30.15
C GLU A 67 -20.30 -99.25 -29.52
N LYS A 68 -20.74 -98.23 -28.78
CA LYS A 68 -19.85 -97.36 -28.02
C LYS A 68 -19.52 -98.01 -26.68
N LEU A 69 -18.24 -98.08 -26.33
CA LEU A 69 -17.82 -98.51 -24.99
C LEU A 69 -17.99 -97.34 -24.02
N TRP A 70 -18.48 -97.64 -22.81
CA TRP A 70 -18.98 -96.65 -21.88
C TRP A 70 -17.86 -96.07 -20.99
N GLU A 71 -17.83 -94.74 -20.88
CA GLU A 71 -17.34 -94.03 -19.70
C GLU A 71 -18.44 -93.07 -19.24
N ASP A 72 -18.62 -92.90 -17.92
CA ASP A 72 -19.74 -92.20 -17.27
C ASP A 72 -19.58 -90.65 -17.27
N ASP A 73 -18.73 -90.13 -18.14
CA ASP A 73 -18.30 -88.72 -18.15
C ASP A 73 -19.17 -87.82 -19.03
N GLU A 74 -19.30 -86.54 -18.67
CA GLU A 74 -20.08 -85.56 -19.44
C GLU A 74 -19.59 -85.44 -20.89
N GLU A 75 -18.29 -85.65 -21.11
CA GLU A 75 -17.62 -85.67 -22.41
C GLU A 75 -18.15 -86.76 -23.35
N ALA A 76 -18.65 -87.88 -22.81
CA ALA A 76 -19.23 -88.94 -23.62
C ALA A 76 -20.48 -88.45 -24.39
N ASN A 77 -21.23 -87.46 -23.89
CA ASN A 77 -22.45 -86.98 -24.55
C ASN A 77 -22.20 -86.26 -25.89
N TYR A 78 -20.95 -85.92 -26.19
CA TYR A 78 -20.59 -85.30 -27.46
C TYR A 78 -20.49 -86.28 -28.64
N ILE A 79 -20.49 -87.60 -28.41
CA ILE A 79 -20.41 -88.59 -29.50
C ILE A 79 -21.48 -89.68 -29.42
N SER A 80 -22.02 -90.03 -30.58
CA SER A 80 -22.89 -91.19 -30.80
C SER A 80 -22.45 -91.98 -32.03
N ILE A 81 -22.67 -93.30 -32.03
CA ILE A 81 -22.41 -94.21 -33.15
C ILE A 81 -23.67 -95.03 -33.44
N ASP A 82 -23.95 -95.31 -34.71
CA ASP A 82 -25.01 -96.25 -35.11
C ASP A 82 -24.44 -97.62 -35.50
N ASN A 83 -25.32 -98.63 -35.58
CA ASN A 83 -24.95 -100.01 -35.91
C ASN A 83 -24.26 -100.17 -37.27
N ASN A 84 -24.30 -99.16 -38.16
CA ASN A 84 -23.66 -99.19 -39.47
C ASN A 84 -22.26 -98.53 -39.46
N GLY A 85 -21.78 -98.05 -38.31
CA GLY A 85 -20.48 -97.40 -38.16
C GLY A 85 -20.51 -95.89 -38.42
N THR A 86 -21.69 -95.27 -38.50
CA THR A 86 -21.81 -93.81 -38.64
C THR A 86 -21.62 -93.15 -37.29
N ILE A 87 -20.61 -92.30 -37.17
CA ILE A 87 -20.27 -91.54 -35.96
C ILE A 87 -20.80 -90.12 -36.12
N LYS A 88 -21.51 -89.61 -35.12
CA LYS A 88 -21.95 -88.21 -35.04
C LYS A 88 -21.31 -87.56 -33.82
N VAL A 89 -20.57 -86.48 -34.06
CA VAL A 89 -20.00 -85.61 -33.05
C VAL A 89 -20.90 -84.37 -32.94
N ASN A 90 -21.47 -84.12 -31.76
CA ASN A 90 -22.25 -82.93 -31.44
C ASN A 90 -21.32 -81.70 -31.36
N ASN A 91 -21.90 -80.50 -31.28
CA ASN A 91 -21.08 -79.28 -31.18
C ASN A 91 -20.14 -79.33 -29.97
N ILE A 92 -18.85 -79.09 -30.19
CA ILE A 92 -17.84 -78.93 -29.15
C ILE A 92 -17.33 -77.49 -29.24
N ASP A 93 -17.40 -76.81 -28.11
CA ASP A 93 -17.00 -75.41 -27.88
C ASP A 93 -15.84 -75.47 -26.86
N ARG A 94 -14.63 -75.13 -27.33
CA ARG A 94 -13.42 -75.22 -26.51
C ARG A 94 -13.34 -74.09 -25.49
N ASP A 95 -13.80 -72.87 -25.84
CA ASP A 95 -13.87 -71.68 -24.97
C ASP A 95 -14.49 -72.01 -23.60
N LYS A 96 -15.55 -72.84 -23.61
CA LYS A 96 -16.30 -73.23 -22.42
C LYS A 96 -15.47 -74.03 -21.40
N ASN A 97 -14.71 -75.03 -21.84
CA ASN A 97 -14.12 -76.06 -20.96
C ASN A 97 -12.58 -76.19 -21.06
N ASP A 98 -11.92 -75.64 -22.09
CA ASP A 98 -10.48 -75.78 -22.38
C ASP A 98 -9.99 -77.23 -22.50
N ILE A 99 -10.84 -78.10 -23.05
CA ILE A 99 -10.50 -79.49 -23.35
C ILE A 99 -10.04 -79.57 -24.80
N SER A 100 -8.74 -79.82 -25.00
CA SER A 100 -8.15 -79.91 -26.34
C SER A 100 -8.16 -81.31 -26.94
N VAL A 101 -8.49 -82.36 -26.17
CA VAL A 101 -8.52 -83.76 -26.64
C VAL A 101 -9.71 -84.49 -26.06
N TYR A 102 -10.59 -84.99 -26.92
CA TYR A 102 -11.70 -85.87 -26.56
C TYR A 102 -11.39 -87.29 -27.01
N LYS A 103 -11.53 -88.28 -26.11
CA LYS A 103 -11.26 -89.69 -26.41
C LYS A 103 -12.53 -90.51 -26.29
N PHE A 104 -12.73 -91.43 -27.23
CA PHE A 104 -13.90 -92.28 -27.29
C PHE A 104 -13.52 -93.69 -27.71
N GLU A 105 -13.92 -94.69 -26.95
CA GLU A 105 -13.77 -96.09 -27.35
C GLU A 105 -15.03 -96.62 -28.03
N ILE A 106 -14.85 -97.30 -29.17
CA ILE A 106 -15.90 -98.03 -29.87
C ILE A 106 -15.50 -99.49 -30.04
N MET A 107 -16.49 -100.37 -30.08
CA MET A 107 -16.34 -101.81 -30.29
C MET A 107 -17.02 -102.20 -31.59
N ALA A 108 -16.33 -102.97 -32.43
CA ALA A 108 -16.92 -103.67 -33.57
C ALA A 108 -17.07 -105.17 -33.23
N TYR A 109 -18.22 -105.77 -33.55
CA TYR A 109 -18.53 -107.17 -33.24
C TYR A 109 -19.44 -107.83 -34.29
N GLU A 110 -19.31 -109.14 -34.43
CA GLU A 110 -20.08 -109.95 -35.39
C GLU A 110 -21.49 -110.30 -34.87
N VAL A 111 -22.48 -110.32 -35.76
CA VAL A 111 -23.88 -110.71 -35.47
C VAL A 111 -24.12 -112.15 -35.97
N PRO A 112 -24.79 -113.06 -35.22
CA PRO A 112 -25.69 -112.81 -34.08
C PRO A 112 -25.13 -113.12 -32.69
N ASP A 113 -23.87 -113.55 -32.56
CA ASP A 113 -23.31 -113.96 -31.28
C ASP A 113 -22.82 -112.75 -30.46
N ALA A 114 -23.48 -112.46 -29.34
CA ALA A 114 -23.07 -111.44 -28.36
C ALA A 114 -21.60 -111.66 -27.91
N PRO A 115 -20.88 -110.61 -27.48
CA PRO A 115 -19.56 -110.25 -28.02
C PRO A 115 -18.41 -111.20 -27.62
N ILE A 116 -18.37 -112.40 -28.21
CA ILE A 116 -17.27 -113.37 -28.06
C ILE A 116 -16.07 -113.00 -28.95
N TRP A 117 -16.34 -112.46 -30.14
CA TRP A 117 -15.33 -111.88 -31.03
C TRP A 117 -15.65 -110.41 -31.22
N ASN A 118 -14.79 -109.57 -30.68
CA ASN A 118 -14.88 -108.13 -30.74
C ASN A 118 -13.46 -107.55 -30.81
N ASN A 119 -13.36 -106.32 -31.30
CA ASN A 119 -12.11 -105.55 -31.23
C ASN A 119 -12.48 -104.08 -30.97
N ASN A 120 -11.67 -103.39 -30.17
CA ASN A 120 -11.90 -102.01 -29.79
C ASN A 120 -11.02 -101.05 -30.60
N LEU A 121 -11.53 -99.83 -30.79
CA LEU A 121 -10.81 -98.73 -31.41
C LEU A 121 -10.98 -97.49 -30.54
N THR A 122 -9.88 -96.88 -30.13
CA THR A 122 -9.88 -95.56 -29.49
C THR A 122 -9.80 -94.48 -30.57
N ILE A 123 -10.78 -93.59 -30.59
CA ILE A 123 -10.82 -92.41 -31.46
C ILE A 123 -10.49 -91.19 -30.61
N SER A 124 -9.46 -90.44 -31.00
CA SER A 124 -9.05 -89.18 -30.37
C SER A 124 -9.34 -88.01 -31.30
N PHE A 125 -10.16 -87.06 -30.84
CA PHE A 125 -10.39 -85.77 -31.52
C PHE A 125 -9.58 -84.69 -30.82
N TYR A 126 -8.61 -84.11 -31.52
CA TYR A 126 -7.86 -82.95 -31.08
C TYR A 126 -8.57 -81.69 -31.57
N ILE A 127 -9.06 -80.89 -30.63
CA ILE A 127 -9.81 -79.67 -30.87
C ILE A 127 -8.87 -78.47 -30.77
N THR A 128 -8.68 -77.81 -31.90
CA THR A 128 -7.93 -76.56 -32.01
C THR A 128 -8.89 -75.41 -31.79
N ASP A 129 -8.49 -74.49 -30.91
CA ASP A 129 -9.24 -73.28 -30.59
C ASP A 129 -9.30 -72.35 -31.81
N ILE A 130 -10.41 -71.62 -31.96
CA ILE A 130 -10.53 -70.58 -32.98
C ILE A 130 -10.58 -69.22 -32.29
N ASP A 131 -9.68 -68.32 -32.69
CA ASP A 131 -9.66 -66.96 -32.19
C ASP A 131 -10.98 -66.30 -32.61
N ASN A 132 -11.94 -66.18 -31.68
CA ASN A 132 -13.32 -65.81 -31.95
C ASN A 132 -13.93 -64.92 -30.87
N LYS A 133 -13.38 -64.91 -29.64
CA LYS A 133 -13.80 -64.03 -28.55
C LYS A 133 -12.74 -62.93 -28.32
N PRO A 134 -13.11 -61.64 -28.26
CA PRO A 134 -12.16 -60.61 -27.90
C PRO A 134 -11.89 -60.59 -26.39
N PRO A 135 -10.71 -60.16 -25.93
CA PRO A 135 -10.42 -59.93 -24.52
C PRO A 135 -11.28 -58.78 -23.99
N LEU A 136 -12.30 -59.08 -23.19
CA LEU A 136 -13.25 -58.10 -22.69
C LEU A 136 -12.71 -57.37 -21.46
N VAL A 137 -12.91 -56.05 -21.37
CA VAL A 137 -12.42 -55.21 -20.27
C VAL A 137 -13.56 -54.64 -19.42
N ARG A 138 -13.46 -54.73 -18.08
CA ARG A 138 -14.41 -54.19 -17.09
C ARG A 138 -13.67 -53.62 -15.88
N TRP A 139 -14.38 -52.92 -15.00
CA TRP A 139 -13.84 -52.29 -13.80
C TRP A 139 -14.52 -52.75 -12.50
N ILE A 140 -13.83 -52.57 -11.37
CA ILE A 140 -14.36 -52.82 -10.02
C ILE A 140 -13.92 -51.68 -9.07
N VAL A 141 -14.88 -51.11 -8.32
CA VAL A 141 -14.64 -50.10 -7.25
C VAL A 141 -14.71 -50.68 -5.84
N ASP A 142 -15.22 -51.92 -5.67
CA ASP A 142 -15.38 -52.56 -4.35
C ASP A 142 -14.68 -53.92 -4.24
N ALA A 143 -14.07 -54.19 -3.08
CA ALA A 143 -13.18 -55.33 -2.82
C ALA A 143 -13.89 -56.69 -2.73
N SER A 144 -15.20 -56.76 -2.98
CA SER A 144 -16.02 -57.96 -2.86
C SER A 144 -15.80 -58.99 -3.98
N LYS A 145 -15.21 -58.60 -5.11
CA LYS A 145 -14.76 -59.46 -6.25
C LYS A 145 -15.80 -60.41 -6.88
N GLN A 146 -17.06 -60.44 -6.42
CA GLN A 146 -18.02 -61.50 -6.76
C GLN A 146 -18.96 -61.22 -7.95
N ASN A 147 -19.04 -59.96 -8.42
CA ASN A 147 -20.09 -59.53 -9.37
C ASN A 147 -19.54 -58.82 -10.64
N VAL A 148 -18.41 -59.24 -11.21
CA VAL A 148 -18.00 -58.73 -12.53
C VAL A 148 -18.80 -59.44 -13.62
N SER A 149 -19.81 -58.77 -14.17
CA SER A 149 -20.46 -59.24 -15.39
C SER A 149 -19.69 -58.81 -16.63
N PHE A 150 -19.63 -59.70 -17.61
CA PHE A 150 -19.03 -59.47 -18.93
C PHE A 150 -20.07 -59.42 -20.04
N ASP A 151 -21.35 -59.24 -19.68
CA ASP A 151 -22.42 -59.04 -20.67
C ASP A 151 -22.26 -57.71 -21.44
N ASP A 152 -22.97 -57.63 -22.58
CA ASP A 152 -22.99 -56.46 -23.47
C ASP A 152 -23.79 -55.26 -22.89
N VAL A 153 -24.48 -55.45 -21.77
CA VAL A 153 -25.31 -54.42 -21.12
C VAL A 153 -24.51 -53.67 -20.04
N THR A 154 -23.42 -54.27 -19.56
CA THR A 154 -22.54 -53.71 -18.53
C THR A 154 -21.82 -52.48 -19.06
N GLU A 155 -21.95 -51.38 -18.31
CA GLU A 155 -21.39 -50.08 -18.67
C GLU A 155 -19.86 -50.11 -18.78
N LYS A 156 -19.34 -49.75 -19.97
CA LYS A 156 -17.89 -49.67 -20.26
C LYS A 156 -17.31 -48.29 -19.97
N VAL A 157 -17.87 -47.59 -18.98
CA VAL A 157 -17.41 -46.27 -18.53
C VAL A 157 -17.21 -46.34 -17.03
N THR A 158 -16.10 -45.78 -16.54
CA THR A 158 -15.87 -45.55 -15.12
C THR A 158 -15.52 -44.08 -14.87
N SER A 159 -15.69 -43.63 -13.63
CA SER A 159 -15.37 -42.25 -13.25
C SER A 159 -14.82 -42.23 -11.83
N LEU A 160 -13.70 -41.53 -11.65
CA LEU A 160 -13.02 -41.40 -10.36
C LEU A 160 -12.43 -40.00 -10.19
N SER A 161 -12.13 -39.65 -8.95
CA SER A 161 -11.46 -38.40 -8.61
C SER A 161 -10.44 -38.63 -7.50
N PHE A 162 -9.35 -37.86 -7.55
CA PHE A 162 -8.27 -37.88 -6.57
C PHE A 162 -7.59 -36.50 -6.55
N LEU A 163 -6.86 -36.21 -5.47
CA LEU A 163 -6.11 -34.95 -5.33
C LEU A 163 -5.06 -34.83 -6.43
N GLU A 164 -4.78 -33.61 -6.87
CA GLU A 164 -3.65 -33.37 -7.76
C GLU A 164 -2.29 -33.76 -7.14
N ASN A 165 -1.22 -33.67 -7.94
CA ASN A 165 0.14 -34.10 -7.59
C ASN A 165 0.26 -35.58 -7.11
N TYR A 166 -0.81 -36.36 -7.21
CA TYR A 166 -0.88 -37.73 -6.70
C TYR A 166 0.10 -38.66 -7.40
N ALA A 167 0.93 -39.35 -6.62
CA ALA A 167 1.85 -40.36 -7.10
C ALA A 167 1.48 -41.73 -6.50
N GLY A 168 0.99 -42.65 -7.33
CA GLY A 168 0.63 -44.00 -6.91
C GLY A 168 -0.28 -44.74 -7.88
N ASN A 169 -0.85 -45.84 -7.39
CA ASN A 169 -1.88 -46.60 -8.09
C ASN A 169 -3.24 -45.92 -7.89
N LEU A 170 -4.01 -45.74 -8.96
CA LEU A 170 -5.39 -45.28 -8.83
C LEU A 170 -6.22 -46.32 -8.08
N ASN A 171 -7.22 -45.88 -7.31
CA ASN A 171 -8.15 -46.78 -6.61
C ASN A 171 -9.20 -47.38 -7.58
N LEU A 172 -8.72 -48.03 -8.63
CA LEU A 172 -9.49 -48.60 -9.72
C LEU A 172 -8.84 -49.91 -10.15
N THR A 173 -9.53 -51.03 -9.92
CA THR A 173 -9.07 -52.33 -10.43
C THR A 173 -9.75 -52.62 -11.75
N ILE A 174 -8.92 -52.80 -12.78
CA ILE A 174 -9.35 -53.25 -14.10
C ILE A 174 -9.32 -54.78 -14.11
N PHE A 175 -10.39 -55.41 -14.58
CA PHE A 175 -10.47 -56.87 -14.74
C PHE A 175 -10.73 -57.18 -16.21
N ILE A 176 -9.86 -58.01 -16.79
CA ILE A 176 -9.94 -58.40 -18.20
C ILE A 176 -10.17 -59.90 -18.25
N LYS A 177 -11.02 -60.34 -19.17
CA LYS A 177 -11.30 -61.75 -19.42
C LYS A 177 -11.38 -62.04 -20.92
N ASP A 178 -10.57 -62.98 -21.34
CA ASP A 178 -10.72 -63.66 -22.61
C ASP A 178 -11.44 -65.01 -22.40
N LEU A 179 -12.26 -65.40 -23.36
CA LEU A 179 -13.01 -66.65 -23.32
C LEU A 179 -12.34 -67.75 -24.14
N ASP A 180 -11.55 -67.39 -25.16
CA ASP A 180 -10.80 -68.31 -25.99
C ASP A 180 -9.76 -69.10 -25.16
N THR A 181 -9.06 -70.05 -25.79
CA THR A 181 -8.11 -70.93 -25.09
C THR A 181 -6.79 -71.17 -25.84
N GLY A 182 -5.75 -71.60 -25.12
CA GLY A 182 -4.39 -71.68 -25.66
C GLY A 182 -3.85 -70.30 -26.09
N GLU A 183 -3.08 -70.24 -27.19
CA GLU A 183 -2.43 -69.01 -27.64
C GLU A 183 -3.42 -67.88 -28.00
N ASN A 184 -4.64 -68.21 -28.44
CA ASN A 184 -5.69 -67.23 -28.77
C ASN A 184 -6.12 -66.42 -27.54
N ALA A 185 -6.06 -67.02 -26.35
CA ALA A 185 -6.45 -66.37 -25.09
C ALA A 185 -5.37 -65.45 -24.48
N GLN A 186 -4.25 -65.25 -25.18
CA GLN A 186 -3.23 -64.28 -24.79
C GLN A 186 -3.61 -62.91 -25.34
N PHE A 187 -3.51 -61.89 -24.50
CA PHE A 187 -3.89 -60.53 -24.87
C PHE A 187 -2.91 -59.49 -24.34
N THR A 188 -2.89 -58.34 -25.00
CA THR A 188 -2.16 -57.13 -24.59
C THR A 188 -3.13 -56.08 -24.08
N VAL A 189 -2.62 -55.17 -23.25
CA VAL A 189 -3.39 -54.09 -22.62
C VAL A 189 -2.58 -52.81 -22.65
N GLU A 190 -3.17 -51.75 -23.19
CA GLU A 190 -2.59 -50.43 -23.28
C GLU A 190 -3.61 -49.33 -22.91
N LEU A 191 -3.11 -48.11 -22.75
CA LEU A 191 -3.96 -46.92 -22.59
C LEU A 191 -3.97 -46.18 -23.91
N GLU A 192 -5.14 -45.73 -24.35
CA GLU A 192 -5.37 -45.08 -25.65
C GLU A 192 -6.07 -43.73 -25.43
N ASP A 193 -5.46 -42.64 -25.91
CA ASP A 193 -6.11 -41.33 -25.93
C ASP A 193 -7.29 -41.30 -26.92
N LEU A 194 -8.34 -40.54 -26.61
CA LEU A 194 -9.50 -40.40 -27.51
C LEU A 194 -9.10 -39.73 -28.82
N GLU A 195 -9.62 -40.20 -29.96
CA GLU A 195 -9.26 -39.70 -31.31
C GLU A 195 -9.48 -38.18 -31.48
N GLU A 196 -10.47 -37.61 -30.78
CA GLU A 196 -10.78 -36.17 -30.81
C GLU A 196 -9.98 -35.36 -29.76
N SER A 197 -9.21 -36.02 -28.89
CA SER A 197 -8.42 -35.33 -27.86
C SER A 197 -7.19 -34.64 -28.46
N THR A 198 -7.07 -33.34 -28.23
CA THR A 198 -5.83 -32.60 -28.49
C THR A 198 -4.73 -32.93 -27.49
N GLN A 199 -5.10 -33.46 -26.31
CA GLN A 199 -4.22 -33.70 -25.18
C GLN A 199 -3.91 -35.19 -25.03
N LYS A 200 -2.63 -35.52 -24.80
CA LYS A 200 -2.16 -36.88 -24.55
C LYS A 200 -2.21 -37.20 -23.07
N TYR A 201 -3.40 -37.53 -22.59
CA TYR A 201 -3.62 -37.92 -21.20
C TYR A 201 -2.86 -39.18 -20.82
N THR A 202 -2.69 -40.12 -21.76
CA THR A 202 -1.95 -41.37 -21.52
C THR A 202 -0.49 -41.16 -21.11
N ASP A 203 0.14 -40.01 -21.42
CA ASP A 203 1.52 -39.71 -21.01
C ASP A 203 1.70 -39.56 -19.49
N ALA A 204 0.62 -39.27 -18.75
CA ALA A 204 0.62 -39.17 -17.29
C ALA A 204 0.46 -40.53 -16.59
N PHE A 205 -0.02 -41.56 -17.29
CA PHE A 205 -0.41 -42.85 -16.69
C PHE A 205 0.36 -44.03 -17.28
N MET A 206 0.20 -45.18 -16.65
CA MET A 206 0.58 -46.49 -17.17
C MET A 206 -0.39 -47.55 -16.63
N ILE A 207 -0.58 -48.64 -17.38
CA ILE A 207 -1.31 -49.81 -16.91
C ILE A 207 -0.33 -50.96 -16.66
N VAL A 208 -0.51 -51.67 -15.54
CA VAL A 208 0.37 -52.77 -15.11
C VAL A 208 -0.49 -53.96 -14.65
N PRO A 209 -0.25 -55.19 -15.14
CA PRO A 209 0.66 -55.54 -16.24
C PRO A 209 0.18 -55.00 -17.61
N THR A 210 0.93 -55.23 -18.69
CA THR A 210 0.55 -54.82 -20.07
C THR A 210 0.10 -56.00 -20.95
N ALA A 211 -0.05 -57.19 -20.35
CA ALA A 211 -0.48 -58.41 -21.03
C ALA A 211 -1.10 -59.40 -20.02
N GLY A 212 -1.89 -60.34 -20.50
CA GLY A 212 -2.54 -61.38 -19.70
C GLY A 212 -2.89 -62.64 -20.51
N TYR A 213 -3.45 -63.63 -19.81
CA TYR A 213 -3.87 -64.92 -20.39
C TYR A 213 -5.17 -65.38 -19.73
N ARG A 214 -6.25 -65.57 -20.51
CA ARG A 214 -7.64 -65.90 -20.10
C ARG A 214 -8.30 -64.93 -19.10
N SER A 215 -7.63 -64.50 -18.04
CA SER A 215 -8.09 -63.40 -17.19
C SER A 215 -6.97 -62.78 -16.38
N GLY A 216 -7.14 -61.54 -15.92
CA GLY A 216 -6.20 -60.89 -15.02
C GLY A 216 -6.74 -59.64 -14.34
N GLU A 217 -6.13 -59.29 -13.20
CA GLU A 217 -6.31 -58.00 -12.52
C GLU A 217 -5.19 -57.04 -12.94
N PHE A 218 -5.59 -55.82 -13.30
CA PHE A 218 -4.75 -54.77 -13.85
C PHE A 218 -4.95 -53.48 -13.04
N GLN A 219 -3.89 -52.69 -12.90
CA GLN A 219 -3.88 -51.45 -12.14
C GLN A 219 -3.41 -50.29 -13.03
N ILE A 220 -4.16 -49.19 -13.01
CA ILE A 220 -3.71 -47.93 -13.61
C ILE A 220 -2.91 -47.18 -12.53
N SER A 221 -1.72 -46.71 -12.89
CA SER A 221 -0.81 -45.99 -11.99
C SER A 221 -0.33 -44.71 -12.63
N VAL A 222 -0.06 -43.69 -11.82
CA VAL A 222 0.54 -42.44 -12.28
C VAL A 222 2.01 -42.69 -12.66
N ARG A 223 2.34 -42.42 -13.93
CA ARG A 223 3.71 -42.49 -14.48
C ARG A 223 4.44 -41.16 -14.33
N ASN A 224 3.73 -40.04 -14.50
CA ASN A 224 4.29 -38.69 -14.37
C ASN A 224 3.26 -37.74 -13.74
N ALA A 225 3.42 -37.45 -12.45
CA ALA A 225 2.54 -36.56 -11.70
C ALA A 225 2.65 -35.08 -12.09
N VAL A 226 3.69 -34.67 -12.84
CA VAL A 226 3.87 -33.27 -13.32
C VAL A 226 2.75 -32.83 -14.29
N TYR A 227 1.98 -33.79 -14.82
CA TYR A 227 0.79 -33.50 -15.61
C TYR A 227 -0.49 -33.39 -14.77
N LEU A 228 -0.47 -33.82 -13.51
CA LEU A 228 -1.64 -33.88 -12.65
C LEU A 228 -1.64 -32.64 -11.76
N ASP A 229 -1.82 -31.49 -12.40
CA ASP A 229 -1.75 -30.11 -11.91
C ASP A 229 -3.11 -29.49 -12.23
N TYR A 230 -3.85 -29.04 -11.20
CA TYR A 230 -5.22 -28.54 -11.32
C TYR A 230 -5.25 -27.13 -11.95
N GLU A 231 -4.21 -26.34 -11.71
CA GLU A 231 -4.02 -24.97 -12.20
C GLU A 231 -3.72 -24.89 -13.70
N VAL A 232 -3.51 -26.04 -14.34
CA VAL A 232 -3.51 -26.25 -15.79
C VAL A 232 -4.88 -26.81 -16.23
N PRO A 233 -5.80 -25.97 -16.78
CA PRO A 233 -7.18 -26.37 -17.05
C PRO A 233 -7.35 -27.58 -17.98
N GLU A 234 -6.38 -27.82 -18.86
CA GLU A 234 -6.32 -28.98 -19.73
C GLU A 234 -6.23 -30.33 -18.99
N TRP A 235 -5.80 -30.35 -17.72
CA TRP A 235 -5.62 -31.59 -16.94
C TRP A 235 -6.67 -31.79 -15.83
N ILE A 236 -7.59 -30.86 -15.61
CA ILE A 236 -8.69 -31.01 -14.64
C ILE A 236 -9.64 -32.17 -15.05
N HIS A 237 -9.88 -32.34 -16.35
CA HIS A 237 -10.81 -33.33 -16.91
C HIS A 237 -10.11 -34.26 -17.91
N ILE A 238 -9.68 -35.40 -17.41
CA ILE A 238 -8.85 -36.38 -18.11
C ILE A 238 -9.74 -37.51 -18.64
N GLN A 239 -9.60 -37.87 -19.91
CA GLN A 239 -10.37 -38.96 -20.53
C GLN A 239 -9.51 -39.81 -21.47
N PHE A 240 -9.43 -41.12 -21.22
CA PHE A 240 -8.75 -42.09 -22.09
C PHE A 240 -9.42 -43.46 -22.01
N ASN A 241 -9.16 -44.32 -22.99
CA ASN A 241 -9.60 -45.71 -22.99
C ASN A 241 -8.54 -46.62 -22.36
N VAL A 242 -8.98 -47.65 -21.64
CA VAL A 242 -8.22 -48.90 -21.54
C VAL A 242 -8.57 -49.71 -22.79
N LEU A 243 -7.55 -50.08 -23.57
CA LEU A 243 -7.66 -50.86 -24.79
C LEU A 243 -7.06 -52.25 -24.58
N THR A 244 -7.84 -53.28 -24.88
CA THR A 244 -7.39 -54.67 -24.91
C THR A 244 -7.29 -55.15 -26.35
N LYS A 245 -6.29 -55.99 -26.65
CA LYS A 245 -6.12 -56.61 -27.98
C LYS A 245 -5.69 -58.07 -27.85
N GLY A 246 -6.30 -58.97 -28.62
CA GLY A 246 -5.80 -60.34 -28.79
C GLY A 246 -4.36 -60.30 -29.33
N LEU A 247 -3.49 -61.21 -28.86
CA LEU A 247 -2.08 -61.24 -29.25
C LEU A 247 -1.87 -61.75 -30.68
N LEU A 248 -2.78 -62.59 -31.19
CA LEU A 248 -2.71 -63.18 -32.52
C LEU A 248 -3.52 -62.38 -33.56
N ASP A 249 -4.72 -61.90 -33.20
CA ASP A 249 -5.53 -60.98 -34.01
C ASP A 249 -5.83 -59.66 -33.26
N GLU A 250 -5.09 -58.60 -33.57
CA GLU A 250 -5.31 -57.26 -32.99
C GLU A 250 -6.68 -56.65 -33.32
N ASN A 251 -7.43 -57.20 -34.29
CA ASN A 251 -8.81 -56.78 -34.55
C ASN A 251 -9.76 -57.20 -33.42
N LYS A 252 -9.35 -58.15 -32.58
CA LYS A 252 -10.06 -58.61 -31.39
C LYS A 252 -9.76 -57.70 -30.22
N GLN A 253 -10.59 -56.70 -30.07
CA GLN A 253 -10.36 -55.62 -29.11
C GLN A 253 -11.64 -55.23 -28.37
N ASP A 254 -11.50 -54.84 -27.12
CA ASP A 254 -12.53 -54.16 -26.34
C ASP A 254 -11.96 -52.84 -25.79
N ARG A 255 -12.83 -51.88 -25.49
CA ARG A 255 -12.48 -50.57 -24.94
C ARG A 255 -13.35 -50.25 -23.74
N MET A 256 -12.73 -49.62 -22.75
CA MET A 256 -13.42 -49.08 -21.57
C MET A 256 -12.94 -47.65 -21.30
N LEU A 257 -13.87 -46.71 -21.27
CA LEU A 257 -13.60 -45.29 -21.02
C LEU A 257 -13.32 -45.06 -19.52
N VAL A 258 -12.23 -44.38 -19.22
CA VAL A 258 -11.86 -43.91 -17.89
C VAL A 258 -11.96 -42.39 -17.87
N ASN A 259 -12.91 -41.86 -17.10
CA ASN A 259 -12.98 -40.43 -16.79
C ASN A 259 -12.29 -40.17 -15.44
N ILE A 260 -11.41 -39.18 -15.40
CA ILE A 260 -10.74 -38.73 -14.18
C ILE A 260 -11.00 -37.24 -14.02
N THR A 261 -11.42 -36.83 -12.83
CA THR A 261 -11.48 -35.42 -12.43
C THR A 261 -10.48 -35.18 -11.31
N LEU A 262 -9.53 -34.27 -11.51
CA LEU A 262 -8.64 -33.85 -10.43
C LEU A 262 -9.42 -33.07 -9.36
N ILE A 263 -8.97 -33.19 -8.12
CA ILE A 263 -9.43 -32.39 -6.98
C ILE A 263 -8.26 -31.49 -6.59
N ASP A 264 -8.53 -30.18 -6.57
CA ASP A 264 -7.66 -29.12 -6.05
C ASP A 264 -7.05 -29.52 -4.69
N TYR A 265 -5.74 -29.31 -4.54
CA TYR A 265 -5.03 -29.32 -3.28
C TYR A 265 -4.12 -28.09 -3.18
N ASN A 266 -4.53 -27.11 -2.35
CA ASN A 266 -3.75 -25.91 -2.04
C ASN A 266 -2.25 -26.20 -1.83
N ASP A 267 -1.47 -25.91 -2.88
CA ASP A 267 -0.03 -26.04 -2.97
C ASP A 267 0.65 -24.86 -3.70
N GLU A 268 -0.13 -24.01 -4.40
CA GLU A 268 0.30 -22.67 -4.76
C GLU A 268 0.32 -21.76 -3.50
N VAL A 269 0.77 -20.52 -3.70
CA VAL A 269 0.89 -19.55 -2.62
C VAL A 269 0.46 -18.16 -3.09
N PRO A 270 -0.08 -17.32 -2.18
CA PRO A 270 -0.55 -15.98 -2.54
C PRO A 270 0.47 -15.17 -3.31
N LYS A 271 0.10 -14.62 -4.46
CA LYS A 271 1.03 -13.88 -5.33
C LYS A 271 0.55 -12.47 -5.65
N PHE A 272 1.35 -11.47 -5.33
CA PHE A 272 1.10 -10.08 -5.73
C PHE A 272 1.46 -9.84 -7.20
N ASN A 273 0.74 -8.91 -7.84
CA ASN A 273 0.98 -8.54 -9.25
C ASN A 273 2.34 -7.85 -9.46
N GLU A 274 2.77 -7.03 -8.50
CA GLU A 274 4.04 -6.31 -8.53
C GLU A 274 4.98 -6.80 -7.42
N THR A 275 6.30 -6.61 -7.61
CA THR A 275 7.31 -6.94 -6.59
C THR A 275 7.45 -5.88 -5.50
N GLU A 276 6.96 -4.68 -5.74
CA GLU A 276 6.89 -3.55 -4.81
C GLU A 276 5.79 -2.58 -5.26
N TYR A 277 5.23 -1.83 -4.31
CA TYR A 277 4.25 -0.78 -4.59
C TYR A 277 4.73 0.57 -4.06
N GLU A 278 4.44 1.64 -4.80
CA GLU A 278 4.73 3.01 -4.40
C GLU A 278 3.50 3.89 -4.59
N LYS A 279 3.24 4.78 -3.63
CA LYS A 279 2.11 5.73 -3.70
C LYS A 279 2.49 7.06 -3.06
N SER A 280 2.14 8.17 -3.73
CA SER A 280 2.18 9.51 -3.13
C SER A 280 0.78 9.92 -2.62
N ILE A 281 0.73 10.51 -1.43
CA ILE A 281 -0.48 11.12 -0.83
C ILE A 281 -0.11 12.43 -0.13
N ASN A 282 -1.05 13.37 -0.03
CA ASN A 282 -0.87 14.58 0.77
C ASN A 282 -0.82 14.22 2.26
N GLU A 283 0.01 14.90 3.05
CA GLU A 283 0.02 14.70 4.52
C GLU A 283 -1.33 15.06 5.18
N THR A 284 -2.09 15.98 4.57
CA THR A 284 -3.43 16.40 5.00
C THR A 284 -4.55 15.41 4.66
N ALA A 285 -4.21 14.20 4.18
CA ALA A 285 -5.17 13.13 3.90
C ALA A 285 -5.98 12.75 5.15
N LYS A 286 -7.29 12.61 4.98
CA LYS A 286 -8.28 12.50 6.06
C LYS A 286 -8.60 11.04 6.35
N LYS A 287 -9.07 10.78 7.57
CA LYS A 287 -9.52 9.44 7.96
C LYS A 287 -10.60 8.92 7.01
N GLY A 288 -10.37 7.72 6.48
CA GLY A 288 -11.22 7.07 5.47
C GLY A 288 -10.77 7.30 4.02
N ASP A 289 -9.83 8.20 3.76
CA ASP A 289 -9.29 8.38 2.41
C ASP A 289 -8.57 7.10 1.95
N THR A 290 -8.85 6.69 0.71
CA THR A 290 -8.23 5.51 0.08
C THR A 290 -6.86 5.86 -0.49
N ILE A 291 -5.84 5.09 -0.10
CA ILE A 291 -4.44 5.30 -0.52
C ILE A 291 -4.17 4.50 -1.80
N ILE A 292 -4.34 3.18 -1.72
CA ILE A 292 -4.09 2.22 -2.80
C ILE A 292 -4.85 0.92 -2.53
N GLN A 293 -5.23 0.19 -3.58
CA GLN A 293 -5.68 -1.19 -3.47
C GLN A 293 -4.55 -2.12 -3.91
N ILE A 294 -4.14 -3.05 -3.05
CA ILE A 294 -3.09 -4.03 -3.32
C ILE A 294 -3.71 -5.42 -3.17
N MET A 295 -3.83 -6.14 -4.28
CA MET A 295 -4.39 -7.48 -4.34
C MET A 295 -3.28 -8.48 -4.62
N ALA A 296 -3.32 -9.61 -3.92
CA ALA A 296 -2.72 -10.85 -4.38
C ALA A 296 -3.77 -11.71 -5.10
N THR A 297 -3.32 -12.66 -5.89
CA THR A 297 -4.11 -13.76 -6.42
C THR A 297 -3.52 -15.07 -5.91
N ASP A 298 -4.38 -16.00 -5.51
CA ASP A 298 -4.03 -17.41 -5.51
C ASP A 298 -4.53 -18.09 -6.77
N ARG A 299 -3.96 -19.27 -7.09
CA ARG A 299 -4.36 -20.03 -8.28
C ARG A 299 -5.28 -21.20 -7.95
N ASP A 300 -5.15 -21.75 -6.74
CA ASP A 300 -6.05 -22.73 -6.14
C ASP A 300 -7.53 -22.34 -6.33
N ALA A 301 -8.41 -23.33 -6.48
CA ALA A 301 -9.81 -23.10 -6.79
C ALA A 301 -10.61 -22.58 -5.58
N GLU A 302 -10.24 -22.93 -4.35
CA GLU A 302 -10.91 -22.48 -3.13
C GLU A 302 -10.45 -21.09 -2.66
N ASP A 303 -9.19 -20.70 -2.88
CA ASP A 303 -8.56 -19.48 -2.31
C ASP A 303 -8.75 -18.20 -3.14
N LYS A 304 -9.94 -18.05 -3.74
CA LYS A 304 -10.34 -16.87 -4.54
C LYS A 304 -10.49 -15.56 -3.75
N VAL A 305 -10.45 -15.61 -2.41
CA VAL A 305 -10.51 -14.44 -1.53
C VAL A 305 -9.43 -14.57 -0.46
N LEU A 306 -8.36 -13.80 -0.62
CA LEU A 306 -7.22 -13.78 0.30
C LEU A 306 -7.41 -12.76 1.43
N ASN A 307 -6.89 -13.07 2.61
CA ASN A 307 -6.92 -12.20 3.78
C ASN A 307 -5.69 -11.27 3.79
N HIS A 308 -5.93 -9.97 3.58
CA HIS A 308 -4.89 -8.95 3.50
C HIS A 308 -4.64 -8.26 4.86
N THR A 309 -3.37 -8.16 5.26
CA THR A 309 -2.94 -7.56 6.53
C THR A 309 -1.72 -6.66 6.37
N LEU A 310 -1.60 -5.62 7.20
CA LEU A 310 -0.40 -4.75 7.23
C LEU A 310 0.60 -5.22 8.30
N ILE A 311 1.87 -5.28 7.93
CA ILE A 311 3.01 -5.55 8.81
C ILE A 311 3.91 -4.32 8.80
N GLY A 312 4.09 -3.70 9.96
CA GLY A 312 4.88 -2.47 10.09
C GLY A 312 5.15 -2.06 11.53
N SER A 313 5.59 -0.81 11.68
CA SER A 313 5.79 -0.15 12.98
C SER A 313 4.48 0.15 13.72
N THR A 314 4.59 0.49 15.01
CA THR A 314 3.48 0.99 15.84
C THR A 314 2.85 2.27 15.30
N TYR A 315 3.62 3.10 14.58
CA TYR A 315 3.11 4.27 13.88
C TYR A 315 2.21 3.83 12.71
N THR A 316 2.70 3.00 11.81
CA THR A 316 1.93 2.50 10.65
C THR A 316 0.64 1.79 11.07
N SER A 317 0.66 0.96 12.12
CA SER A 317 -0.55 0.28 12.62
C SER A 317 -1.61 1.22 13.22
N ARG A 318 -1.22 2.46 13.56
CA ARG A 318 -2.13 3.49 14.09
C ARG A 318 -2.73 4.34 12.97
N VAL A 319 -1.94 4.65 11.93
CA VAL A 319 -2.29 5.65 10.91
C VAL A 319 -2.81 5.03 9.61
N LEU A 320 -2.46 3.77 9.32
CA LEU A 320 -2.96 3.00 8.19
C LEU A 320 -3.96 1.93 8.65
N GLY A 321 -4.90 1.60 7.76
CA GLY A 321 -5.80 0.45 7.85
C GLY A 321 -5.81 -0.28 6.52
N ILE A 322 -6.21 -1.55 6.55
CA ILE A 322 -6.46 -2.35 5.34
C ILE A 322 -7.77 -3.09 5.49
N GLU A 323 -8.54 -3.17 4.41
CA GLU A 323 -9.70 -4.05 4.30
C GLU A 323 -9.23 -5.48 3.95
N PRO A 324 -9.50 -6.50 4.78
CA PRO A 324 -8.98 -7.86 4.58
C PRO A 324 -9.32 -8.47 3.22
N ASP A 325 -10.57 -8.36 2.78
CA ASP A 325 -11.07 -9.09 1.61
C ASP A 325 -10.78 -8.37 0.28
N THR A 326 -10.58 -7.05 0.31
CA THR A 326 -10.43 -6.20 -0.88
C THR A 326 -8.99 -5.75 -1.12
N GLY A 327 -8.13 -5.81 -0.09
CA GLY A 327 -6.77 -5.25 -0.14
C GLY A 327 -6.73 -3.71 -0.21
N ILE A 328 -7.85 -3.02 0.05
CA ILE A 328 -7.91 -1.55 0.06
C ILE A 328 -7.22 -1.01 1.32
N ILE A 329 -6.16 -0.23 1.12
CA ILE A 329 -5.41 0.44 2.17
C ILE A 329 -5.91 1.88 2.29
N TYR A 330 -6.23 2.30 3.51
CA TYR A 330 -6.86 3.59 3.82
C TYR A 330 -6.26 4.27 5.05
N VAL A 331 -6.54 5.56 5.21
CA VAL A 331 -6.13 6.37 6.37
C VAL A 331 -6.99 6.05 7.59
N ASN A 332 -6.40 5.55 8.67
CA ASN A 332 -7.15 5.04 9.84
C ASN A 332 -7.32 6.08 10.98
N ALA A 333 -6.53 7.15 10.97
CA ALA A 333 -6.54 8.19 11.99
C ALA A 333 -6.68 9.59 11.38
N ASP A 334 -7.31 10.51 12.10
CA ASP A 334 -7.24 11.94 11.79
C ASP A 334 -5.85 12.48 12.16
N ASN A 335 -5.33 13.42 11.38
CA ASN A 335 -3.95 13.93 11.48
C ASN A 335 -2.94 12.77 11.50
N ALA A 336 -3.13 11.84 10.57
CA ALA A 336 -2.37 10.58 10.47
C ALA A 336 -0.91 10.80 10.05
N PHE A 337 -0.66 11.80 9.22
CA PHE A 337 0.62 12.04 8.56
C PHE A 337 1.13 13.45 8.85
N ASP A 338 2.44 13.61 8.77
CA ASP A 338 3.18 14.85 8.97
C ASP A 338 4.49 14.69 8.20
N TYR A 339 4.65 15.47 7.14
CA TYR A 339 5.74 15.38 6.18
C TYR A 339 7.12 15.53 6.85
N ASP A 340 7.20 16.38 7.86
CA ASP A 340 8.45 16.73 8.55
C ASP A 340 8.94 15.69 9.56
N THR A 341 8.07 14.77 10.00
CA THR A 341 8.45 13.75 11.00
C THR A 341 8.58 12.34 10.45
N VAL A 342 7.70 11.89 9.55
CA VAL A 342 7.72 10.51 9.04
C VAL A 342 7.43 10.43 7.54
N ASN A 343 8.45 10.73 6.73
CA ASN A 343 8.42 10.59 5.28
C ASN A 343 9.74 9.95 4.75
N PRO A 344 9.70 8.93 3.88
CA PRO A 344 8.54 8.13 3.47
C PRO A 344 8.13 7.09 4.53
N ILE A 345 6.90 6.60 4.40
CA ILE A 345 6.33 5.58 5.27
C ILE A 345 6.51 4.21 4.61
N PHE A 346 7.23 3.31 5.26
CA PHE A 346 7.41 1.92 4.81
C PHE A 346 6.48 0.97 5.56
N VAL A 347 5.76 0.12 4.82
CA VAL A 347 4.92 -0.95 5.36
C VAL A 347 5.01 -2.18 4.45
N GLN A 348 4.82 -3.39 4.98
CA GLN A 348 4.63 -4.58 4.17
C GLN A 348 3.15 -4.96 4.15
N VAL A 349 2.63 -5.31 2.99
CA VAL A 349 1.31 -5.92 2.83
C VAL A 349 1.51 -7.43 2.79
N ARG A 350 0.77 -8.19 3.58
CA ARG A 350 0.73 -9.65 3.56
C ARG A 350 -0.64 -10.12 3.12
N ALA A 351 -0.68 -10.98 2.10
CA ALA A 351 -1.85 -11.76 1.75
C ALA A 351 -1.69 -13.18 2.32
N THR A 352 -2.78 -13.79 2.78
CA THR A 352 -2.80 -15.12 3.39
C THR A 352 -4.05 -15.85 2.93
N ASP A 353 -3.89 -17.11 2.55
CA ASP A 353 -4.95 -18.01 2.10
C ASP A 353 -5.76 -18.60 3.30
N ALA A 354 -6.62 -19.57 3.03
CA ALA A 354 -7.41 -20.26 4.05
C ALA A 354 -6.59 -21.24 4.93
N VAL A 355 -5.50 -21.80 4.41
CA VAL A 355 -4.71 -22.86 5.06
C VAL A 355 -3.54 -22.31 5.91
N GLY A 356 -3.07 -21.10 5.59
CA GLY A 356 -2.01 -20.36 6.27
C GLY A 356 -0.76 -20.08 5.43
N HIS A 357 -0.73 -20.41 4.14
CA HIS A 357 0.32 -19.92 3.23
C HIS A 357 0.17 -18.41 3.02
N TYR A 358 1.30 -17.73 2.79
CA TYR A 358 1.32 -16.28 2.69
C TYR A 358 2.49 -15.78 1.85
N ALA A 359 2.29 -14.61 1.26
CA ALA A 359 3.36 -13.80 0.71
C ALA A 359 3.31 -12.37 1.25
N THR A 360 4.42 -11.64 1.09
CA THR A 360 4.57 -10.26 1.52
C THR A 360 5.13 -9.40 0.40
N VAL A 361 4.57 -8.21 0.20
CA VAL A 361 5.09 -7.20 -0.74
C VAL A 361 5.34 -5.87 0.01
N PRO A 362 6.47 -5.17 -0.24
CA PRO A 362 6.69 -3.84 0.31
C PRO A 362 5.80 -2.79 -0.35
N LEU A 363 5.31 -1.86 0.45
CA LEU A 363 4.64 -0.62 0.04
C LEU A 363 5.38 0.58 0.63
N THR A 364 5.82 1.48 -0.24
CA THR A 364 6.37 2.80 0.10
C THR A 364 5.30 3.86 -0.11
N ILE A 365 4.96 4.61 0.94
CA ILE A 365 4.05 5.75 0.85
C ILE A 365 4.88 7.03 1.02
N ASN A 366 4.98 7.82 -0.05
CA ASN A 366 5.62 9.13 -0.03
C ASN A 366 4.57 10.17 0.39
N LEU A 367 4.90 11.00 1.38
CA LEU A 367 4.10 12.16 1.72
C LEU A 367 4.45 13.31 0.78
N LEU A 368 3.42 13.96 0.26
CA LEU A 368 3.50 15.26 -0.38
C LEU A 368 3.27 16.33 0.70
N ASP A 369 4.26 17.20 0.83
CA ASP A 369 4.25 18.41 1.65
C ASP A 369 3.12 19.36 1.20
N VAL A 370 2.39 19.90 2.17
CA VAL A 370 1.30 20.87 1.95
C VAL A 370 1.47 21.99 2.95
N ASN A 371 1.64 23.23 2.49
CA ASN A 371 1.73 24.41 3.35
C ASN A 371 0.55 24.49 4.36
N ASN A 372 0.83 24.07 5.60
CA ASN A 372 -0.10 23.86 6.72
C ASN A 372 0.45 24.32 8.07
N LYS A 373 1.73 24.70 8.14
CA LYS A 373 2.38 25.23 9.34
C LYS A 373 2.57 26.74 9.21
N ALA A 374 2.53 27.42 10.35
CA ALA A 374 2.79 28.85 10.39
C ALA A 374 4.31 29.09 10.32
N PRO A 375 4.77 30.09 9.55
CA PRO A 375 6.16 30.53 9.64
C PRO A 375 6.48 30.96 11.07
N ILE A 376 7.72 30.76 11.51
CA ILE A 376 8.19 31.20 12.83
C ILE A 376 9.10 32.41 12.64
N ILE A 377 8.72 33.56 13.22
CA ILE A 377 9.57 34.75 13.26
C ILE A 377 10.47 34.68 14.50
N TYR A 378 11.79 34.77 14.29
CA TYR A 378 12.75 34.94 15.38
C TYR A 378 12.95 36.45 15.63
N PRO A 379 12.61 36.97 16.83
CA PRO A 379 12.81 38.37 17.15
C PRO A 379 14.29 38.72 17.16
N GLY A 380 14.65 39.81 16.47
CA GLY A 380 15.97 40.42 16.56
C GLY A 380 16.13 41.28 17.82
N ASP A 381 17.32 41.83 18.01
CA ASP A 381 17.59 42.81 19.07
C ASP A 381 16.70 44.07 18.89
N PRO A 382 16.32 44.77 19.98
CA PRO A 382 15.59 46.04 19.90
C PRO A 382 16.32 47.07 19.04
N ILE A 383 15.57 47.78 18.21
CA ILE A 383 16.15 48.74 17.26
C ILE A 383 16.24 50.09 17.96
N SER A 384 17.46 50.54 18.26
CA SER A 384 17.72 51.90 18.77
C SER A 384 17.80 52.89 17.62
N VAL A 385 17.19 54.05 17.77
CA VAL A 385 17.22 55.17 16.82
C VAL A 385 17.47 56.47 17.60
N GLU A 386 18.39 57.30 17.15
CA GLU A 386 18.58 58.63 17.75
C GLU A 386 17.39 59.54 17.36
N GLU A 387 16.92 60.37 18.29
CA GLU A 387 16.03 61.48 17.95
C GLU A 387 16.63 62.32 16.80
N ASN A 388 15.79 62.89 15.93
CA ASN A 388 16.16 63.71 14.75
C ASN A 388 17.20 63.07 13.78
N GLN A 389 17.48 61.77 13.91
CA GLN A 389 18.32 61.00 13.00
C GLN A 389 17.78 61.09 11.56
N ASN A 390 18.67 61.31 10.59
CA ASN A 390 18.28 61.62 9.21
C ASN A 390 17.52 60.46 8.52
N SER A 391 16.43 60.78 7.81
CA SER A 391 15.54 59.84 7.09
C SER A 391 16.24 58.88 6.10
N THR A 392 17.47 59.20 5.67
CA THR A 392 18.27 58.35 4.78
C THR A 392 19.12 57.30 5.50
N VAL A 393 19.21 57.34 6.84
CA VAL A 393 19.97 56.37 7.63
C VAL A 393 19.23 55.03 7.66
N LYS A 394 19.88 53.98 7.14
CA LYS A 394 19.37 52.62 7.22
C LYS A 394 19.54 52.07 8.62
N LEU A 395 18.43 51.72 9.27
CA LEU A 395 18.44 50.91 10.48
C LEU A 395 18.90 49.49 10.12
N ASN A 396 20.09 49.10 10.56
CA ASN A 396 20.69 47.79 10.26
C ASN A 396 20.09 46.66 11.12
N ALA A 397 18.77 46.63 11.22
CA ALA A 397 18.03 45.56 11.87
C ALA A 397 17.90 44.36 10.93
N THR A 398 18.11 43.16 11.46
CA THR A 398 17.86 41.91 10.74
C THR A 398 16.83 41.11 11.50
N ILE A 399 15.73 40.75 10.83
CA ILE A 399 14.72 39.84 11.34
C ILE A 399 14.78 38.60 10.45
N THR A 400 14.77 37.43 11.07
CA THR A 400 14.78 36.15 10.37
C THR A 400 13.48 35.41 10.64
N ALA A 401 12.88 34.84 9.61
CA ALA A 401 11.77 33.91 9.73
C ALA A 401 12.12 32.59 9.04
N SER A 402 11.56 31.49 9.50
CA SER A 402 11.66 30.17 8.86
C SER A 402 10.30 29.51 8.83
N ASP A 403 9.97 28.89 7.70
CA ASP A 403 8.91 27.89 7.66
C ASP A 403 9.48 26.48 7.88
N MET A 404 8.62 25.54 8.26
CA MET A 404 8.97 24.12 8.19
C MET A 404 8.61 23.53 6.83
N ASP A 405 7.49 23.97 6.24
CA ASP A 405 6.97 23.41 5.01
C ASP A 405 7.86 23.81 3.81
N THR A 406 8.31 22.83 3.02
CA THR A 406 9.19 23.06 1.86
C THR A 406 8.48 23.77 0.69
N THR A 407 7.15 23.72 0.68
CA THR A 407 6.25 24.42 -0.24
C THR A 407 5.98 25.87 0.18
N ALA A 408 6.32 26.28 1.40
CA ALA A 408 6.10 27.64 1.88
C ALA A 408 6.97 28.66 1.14
N LEU A 409 6.32 29.72 0.64
CA LEU A 409 6.98 30.89 0.06
C LEU A 409 6.77 32.09 0.97
N LEU A 410 7.80 32.41 1.75
CA LEU A 410 7.76 33.50 2.73
C LEU A 410 7.75 34.87 2.08
N SER A 411 6.80 35.70 2.52
CA SER A 411 6.71 37.13 2.25
C SER A 411 6.52 37.89 3.56
N ALA A 412 6.98 39.13 3.64
CA ALA A 412 6.90 39.94 4.86
C ALA A 412 6.39 41.35 4.55
N GLU A 413 5.39 41.81 5.30
CA GLU A 413 4.80 43.15 5.17
C GLU A 413 4.71 43.84 6.55
N ILE A 414 4.93 45.16 6.56
CA ILE A 414 4.76 46.00 7.75
C ILE A 414 3.39 46.66 7.71
N ASN A 415 2.54 46.36 8.70
CA ASN A 415 1.23 46.98 8.83
C ASN A 415 1.29 48.29 9.63
N TRP A 416 1.62 49.39 8.94
CA TRP A 416 1.70 50.73 9.53
C TRP A 416 0.39 51.25 10.14
N ASP A 417 -0.76 50.76 9.69
CA ASP A 417 -2.07 51.26 10.16
C ASP A 417 -2.51 50.59 11.48
N LYS A 418 -2.01 49.38 11.75
CA LYS A 418 -2.13 48.72 13.06
C LYS A 418 -1.02 49.12 14.03
N SER A 419 0.17 49.42 13.50
CA SER A 419 1.33 49.88 14.28
C SER A 419 0.94 51.05 15.20
N TYR A 420 1.40 51.01 16.44
CA TYR A 420 1.08 52.02 17.44
C TYR A 420 2.37 52.62 18.00
N ALA A 421 2.56 53.91 17.75
CA ALA A 421 3.46 54.74 18.53
C ALA A 421 2.74 55.15 19.83
N MET A 422 3.42 55.04 20.98
CA MET A 422 2.85 55.40 22.28
C MET A 422 3.66 56.47 23.00
N LYS A 423 3.26 57.74 22.93
CA LYS A 423 3.85 58.78 23.78
C LYS A 423 3.26 58.69 25.18
N ASN A 424 4.09 58.70 26.23
CA ASN A 424 3.64 58.71 27.63
C ASN A 424 2.67 57.56 28.01
N SER A 425 2.83 56.38 27.37
CA SER A 425 1.91 55.23 27.46
C SER A 425 0.47 55.53 27.00
N ARG A 426 0.28 56.54 26.13
CA ARG A 426 -0.95 56.87 25.43
C ARG A 426 -0.77 56.58 23.94
N LYS A 427 -1.76 55.93 23.32
CA LYS A 427 -1.76 55.67 21.88
C LYS A 427 -1.85 56.98 21.10
N LEU A 428 -0.90 57.23 20.20
CA LEU A 428 -0.96 58.33 19.24
C LEU A 428 -1.99 58.04 18.14
N ASP A 429 -2.66 59.08 17.64
CA ASP A 429 -3.65 58.95 16.58
C ASP A 429 -2.97 58.89 15.20
N MET A 430 -2.77 57.66 14.71
CA MET A 430 -2.15 57.41 13.41
C MET A 430 -3.01 57.82 12.20
N THR A 431 -4.25 58.29 12.41
CA THR A 431 -5.10 58.82 11.34
C THR A 431 -4.76 60.27 10.96
N ASP A 432 -4.02 61.00 11.79
CA ASP A 432 -3.46 62.31 11.43
C ASP A 432 -2.34 62.12 10.38
N PRO A 433 -2.44 62.72 9.17
CA PRO A 433 -1.42 62.59 8.14
C PRO A 433 -0.03 63.09 8.55
N ALA A 434 0.07 64.08 9.45
CA ALA A 434 1.35 64.59 9.94
C ALA A 434 2.02 63.59 10.89
N ILE A 435 1.27 63.03 11.85
CA ILE A 435 1.77 61.97 12.75
C ILE A 435 2.11 60.71 11.93
N SER A 436 1.26 60.33 10.97
CA SER A 436 1.51 59.22 10.06
C SER A 436 2.78 59.40 9.22
N GLN A 437 3.09 60.63 8.77
CA GLN A 437 4.34 60.93 8.07
C GLN A 437 5.57 60.90 8.99
N GLN A 438 5.48 61.49 10.19
CA GLN A 438 6.56 61.52 11.19
C GLN A 438 6.95 60.11 11.69
N VAL A 439 5.98 59.21 11.84
CA VAL A 439 6.23 57.81 12.26
C VAL A 439 6.73 56.94 11.09
N LYS A 440 6.34 57.25 9.84
CA LYS A 440 6.78 56.48 8.66
C LYS A 440 8.25 56.71 8.30
N PHE A 441 8.76 57.93 8.52
CA PHE A 441 10.19 58.24 8.39
C PHE A 441 10.56 59.36 9.37
N LEU A 442 11.66 59.18 10.11
CA LEU A 442 12.28 60.26 10.88
C LEU A 442 12.75 61.38 9.93
N ASP A 443 11.89 62.36 9.70
CA ASP A 443 12.22 63.57 8.95
C ASP A 443 11.51 64.78 9.61
N VAL A 444 12.07 65.23 10.73
CA VAL A 444 11.52 66.32 11.52
C VAL A 444 11.81 67.65 10.82
N HIS A 445 10.76 68.29 10.30
CA HIS A 445 10.79 69.70 9.95
C HIS A 445 9.69 70.48 10.71
N TRP A 446 10.08 70.98 11.89
CA TRP A 446 9.60 72.19 12.59
C TRP A 446 8.13 72.59 12.43
N TYR A 447 7.26 72.21 13.37
CA TYR A 447 6.24 73.10 13.95
C TYR A 447 5.89 72.65 15.39
N ARG A 448 5.85 73.61 16.33
CA ARG A 448 5.52 73.36 17.76
C ARG A 448 4.10 72.79 17.94
N LEU A 449 3.98 71.75 18.76
CA LEU A 449 2.72 71.27 19.34
C LEU A 449 2.91 70.96 20.83
N ASP A 450 2.26 71.79 21.66
CA ASP A 450 1.98 71.69 23.12
C ASP A 450 3.11 71.30 24.11
N GLU A 451 3.34 72.17 25.10
CA GLU A 451 4.53 72.21 25.97
C GLU A 451 4.35 71.41 27.30
N ASN A 452 3.66 70.25 27.28
CA ASN A 452 3.33 69.51 28.52
C ASN A 452 3.32 67.95 28.40
N ASP A 453 3.83 67.34 27.34
CA ASP A 453 3.71 65.89 27.14
C ASP A 453 4.97 65.26 26.50
N ASP A 454 6.06 65.13 27.25
CA ASP A 454 7.31 64.47 26.81
C ASP A 454 7.82 63.41 27.80
N THR A 455 7.74 62.13 27.37
CA THR A 455 8.57 60.98 27.79
C THR A 455 8.58 59.93 26.66
N ASN A 456 9.77 59.51 26.25
CA ASN A 456 10.02 58.49 25.21
C ASN A 456 9.32 57.15 25.48
N LYS A 457 8.64 56.57 24.47
CA LYS A 457 8.44 55.09 24.30
C LYS A 457 8.19 54.64 22.85
N ASP A 458 8.87 53.56 22.51
CA ASP A 458 8.39 52.37 21.80
C ASP A 458 7.35 52.60 20.68
N ILE A 459 7.82 52.62 19.42
CA ILE A 459 6.94 52.32 18.27
C ILE A 459 6.83 50.80 18.16
N GLY A 460 5.61 50.27 18.28
CA GLY A 460 5.30 48.88 17.98
C GLY A 460 4.99 48.71 16.49
N ILE A 461 5.85 47.98 15.76
CA ILE A 461 5.62 47.63 14.35
C ILE A 461 5.00 46.23 14.27
N ASP A 462 3.84 46.11 13.62
CA ASP A 462 3.24 44.83 13.23
C ASP A 462 3.92 44.31 11.96
N LEU A 463 4.92 43.42 12.10
CA LEU A 463 5.42 42.62 10.98
C LEU A 463 4.53 41.40 10.81
N VAL A 464 3.94 41.21 9.63
CA VAL A 464 3.23 39.97 9.26
C VAL A 464 4.08 39.22 8.25
N VAL A 465 4.44 37.97 8.55
CA VAL A 465 5.08 37.05 7.61
C VAL A 465 4.03 36.05 7.14
N ASN A 466 3.78 35.99 5.83
CA ASN A 466 2.82 35.06 5.22
C ASN A 466 3.56 34.00 4.40
N ALA A 467 3.15 32.74 4.54
CA ALA A 467 3.43 31.66 3.61
C ALA A 467 2.30 31.57 2.57
N ASN A 468 2.62 31.64 1.28
CA ASN A 468 1.60 31.63 0.21
C ASN A 468 0.74 30.35 0.24
N ASN A 469 -0.59 30.48 0.23
CA ASN A 469 -1.55 29.38 0.16
C ASN A 469 -1.92 29.06 -1.32
N PRO A 470 -1.39 28.01 -1.95
CA PRO A 470 -1.72 27.69 -3.35
C PRO A 470 -3.09 27.05 -3.54
N ASP A 471 -3.66 26.42 -2.50
CA ASP A 471 -4.79 25.49 -2.62
C ASP A 471 -6.09 25.95 -1.92
N GLU A 472 -6.11 27.14 -1.30
CA GLU A 472 -7.27 27.77 -0.61
C GLU A 472 -7.98 26.89 0.45
N THR A 473 -7.38 25.78 0.89
CA THR A 473 -8.04 24.78 1.77
C THR A 473 -7.53 24.74 3.20
N THR A 474 -6.31 25.22 3.46
CA THR A 474 -5.81 25.53 4.81
C THR A 474 -6.30 26.93 5.23
N PRO A 475 -6.76 27.13 6.48
CA PRO A 475 -7.19 28.46 6.91
C PRO A 475 -6.01 29.44 6.99
N ASP A 476 -6.17 30.66 6.46
CA ASP A 476 -5.11 31.68 6.43
C ASP A 476 -4.47 31.97 7.80
N PHE A 477 -5.19 31.73 8.91
CA PHE A 477 -4.66 31.95 10.27
C PHE A 477 -3.58 30.95 10.71
N GLU A 478 -3.38 29.84 9.99
CA GLU A 478 -2.31 28.88 10.23
C GLU A 478 -1.10 29.12 9.33
N LEU A 479 -1.12 30.16 8.47
CA LEU A 479 -0.10 30.44 7.44
C LEU A 479 0.60 31.79 7.63
N PHE A 480 0.40 32.46 8.77
CA PHE A 480 1.14 33.66 9.13
C PHE A 480 1.57 33.68 10.60
N ASP A 481 2.65 34.41 10.87
CA ASP A 481 3.07 34.82 12.21
C ASP A 481 3.24 36.35 12.25
N SER A 482 3.18 36.91 13.46
CA SER A 482 3.22 38.35 13.69
C SER A 482 4.16 38.72 14.83
N LEU A 483 5.17 39.54 14.51
CA LEU A 483 6.11 40.08 15.49
C LEU A 483 5.85 41.57 15.73
N TYR A 484 5.73 41.94 17.01
CA TYR A 484 5.79 43.33 17.47
C TYR A 484 7.25 43.74 17.64
N ILE A 485 7.76 44.57 16.72
CA ILE A 485 9.11 45.15 16.84
C ILE A 485 9.01 46.41 17.71
N CYS A 486 9.91 46.56 18.68
CA CYS A 486 10.05 47.77 19.49
C CYS A 486 11.19 48.65 18.94
N LEU A 487 10.87 49.90 18.58
CA LEU A 487 11.85 50.96 18.30
C LEU A 487 12.06 51.82 19.54
N VAL A 488 13.28 51.84 20.07
CA VAL A 488 13.68 52.70 21.19
C VAL A 488 14.26 53.99 20.62
N VAL A 489 13.62 55.12 20.91
CA VAL A 489 14.17 56.45 20.59
C VAL A 489 15.06 56.89 21.73
N THR A 490 16.32 57.22 21.43
CA THR A 490 17.27 57.80 22.38
C THR A 490 17.37 59.31 22.17
N ASP A 491 17.32 60.03 23.29
CA ASP A 491 17.35 61.49 23.36
C ASP A 491 18.58 62.11 22.68
N TRP A 492 18.46 63.33 22.13
CA TRP A 492 19.57 64.07 21.51
C TRP A 492 19.66 65.48 22.11
N ASN A 493 20.54 65.61 23.11
CA ASN A 493 20.82 66.85 23.85
C ASN A 493 20.94 68.10 22.95
N THR A 494 20.19 69.16 23.28
CA THR A 494 20.07 70.43 22.55
C THR A 494 20.58 71.64 23.35
N ASP A 495 20.61 72.83 22.73
CA ASP A 495 21.09 74.07 23.39
C ASP A 495 19.94 74.79 24.15
N PRO A 496 20.12 75.22 25.42
CA PRO A 496 19.08 75.94 26.18
C PRO A 496 18.72 77.35 25.61
N GLU A 497 17.43 77.60 25.34
CA GLU A 497 16.93 78.88 24.78
C GLU A 497 16.43 79.86 25.87
N PHE A 498 16.94 81.10 25.86
CA PHE A 498 16.40 82.17 26.72
C PHE A 498 14.97 82.58 26.34
N ILE A 499 14.06 82.61 27.33
CA ILE A 499 12.70 83.14 27.13
C ILE A 499 12.77 84.68 27.06
N ILE A 500 12.85 85.20 25.83
CA ILE A 500 12.53 86.60 25.54
C ILE A 500 11.02 86.65 25.27
N ASP A 501 10.31 87.66 25.80
CA ASP A 501 8.89 87.88 25.44
C ASP A 501 8.79 88.23 23.95
N LYS A 502 8.50 87.21 23.13
CA LYS A 502 8.51 87.28 21.65
C LYS A 502 7.41 88.17 21.06
N GLN A 503 6.67 88.95 21.87
CA GLN A 503 5.71 89.96 21.41
C GLN A 503 6.30 91.34 21.06
N ASN A 504 7.54 91.66 21.45
CA ASN A 504 8.17 92.95 21.08
C ASN A 504 9.68 92.83 20.78
N THR A 505 10.03 92.33 19.58
CA THR A 505 11.40 92.00 19.12
C THR A 505 12.34 93.21 18.88
N SER A 506 12.10 94.33 19.55
CA SER A 506 12.95 95.52 19.50
C SER A 506 13.02 96.31 20.82
N GLU A 507 12.32 95.90 21.88
CA GLU A 507 12.38 96.53 23.20
C GLU A 507 13.07 95.62 24.21
N ARG A 508 14.17 96.10 24.79
CA ARG A 508 14.92 95.37 25.81
C ARG A 508 14.23 95.45 27.15
N GLU A 509 14.28 94.35 27.90
CA GLU A 509 13.78 94.31 29.27
C GLU A 509 14.60 95.20 30.21
N ASN A 510 14.16 96.45 30.38
CA ASN A 510 14.74 97.38 31.33
C ASN A 510 14.35 96.98 32.76
N ARG A 511 15.32 96.52 33.55
CA ARG A 511 15.18 96.33 35.01
C ARG A 511 15.64 97.60 35.74
N THR A 512 15.03 97.92 36.88
CA THR A 512 15.41 99.09 37.68
C THR A 512 15.66 98.69 39.14
N VAL A 513 16.69 99.29 39.73
CA VAL A 513 17.08 99.12 41.13
C VAL A 513 17.25 100.53 41.70
N GLN A 514 16.76 100.77 42.92
CA GLN A 514 16.90 102.09 43.56
C GLN A 514 18.33 102.32 44.07
N GLU A 515 18.76 103.58 44.11
CA GLU A 515 19.99 103.97 44.80
C GLU A 515 19.94 103.52 46.27
N ASN A 516 21.11 103.18 46.83
CA ASN A 516 21.23 102.65 48.19
C ASN A 516 20.39 101.39 48.49
N ALA A 517 19.94 100.64 47.48
CA ALA A 517 19.32 99.34 47.68
C ALA A 517 20.26 98.42 48.49
N PRO A 518 19.80 97.79 49.59
CA PRO A 518 20.65 96.93 50.40
C PRO A 518 21.11 95.69 49.63
N GLN A 519 22.27 95.14 50.01
CA GLN A 519 22.78 93.87 49.48
C GLN A 519 21.69 92.80 49.49
N GLY A 520 21.57 92.04 48.39
CA GLY A 520 20.52 91.02 48.25
C GLY A 520 19.15 91.57 47.83
N THR A 521 19.00 92.87 47.56
CA THR A 521 17.82 93.38 46.84
C THR A 521 17.77 92.74 45.46
N SER A 522 16.61 92.17 45.09
CA SER A 522 16.44 91.55 43.77
C SER A 522 16.28 92.61 42.67
N ALA A 523 16.94 92.38 41.53
CA ALA A 523 16.84 93.18 40.32
C ALA A 523 15.97 92.51 39.23
N GLY A 524 15.22 91.45 39.58
CA GLY A 524 14.49 90.58 38.66
C GLY A 524 15.25 89.28 38.35
N SER A 525 14.81 88.54 37.33
CA SER A 525 15.42 87.30 36.86
C SER A 525 15.41 87.20 35.34
N ILE A 526 16.25 86.33 34.81
CA ILE A 526 16.19 85.75 33.46
C ILE A 526 15.80 84.27 33.57
N ILE A 527 15.23 83.71 32.51
CA ILE A 527 14.85 82.30 32.42
C ILE A 527 15.26 81.81 31.04
N ALA A 528 15.95 80.68 30.99
CA ALA A 528 16.09 79.84 29.80
C ALA A 528 15.31 78.55 30.02
N ILE A 529 14.76 78.01 28.94
CA ILE A 529 14.15 76.69 28.89
C ILE A 529 15.12 75.77 28.18
N ASP A 530 15.29 74.62 28.78
CA ASP A 530 15.87 73.44 28.16
C ASP A 530 14.73 72.44 27.96
N LEU A 531 14.80 71.64 26.90
CA LEU A 531 13.76 70.67 26.52
C LEU A 531 14.23 69.23 26.75
N ASP A 532 15.51 69.02 27.00
CA ASP A 532 16.13 67.71 27.19
C ASP A 532 15.80 67.09 28.56
N VAL A 533 15.82 65.75 28.65
CA VAL A 533 15.28 65.04 29.81
C VAL A 533 16.25 65.02 31.00
N ASP A 534 15.75 65.45 32.16
CA ASP A 534 16.44 65.51 33.48
C ASP A 534 17.54 66.58 33.63
N ASP A 535 17.72 67.50 32.67
CA ASP A 535 18.80 68.49 32.72
C ASP A 535 18.58 69.72 33.63
N ILE A 536 19.69 70.33 34.06
CA ILE A 536 19.70 71.45 35.02
C ILE A 536 20.36 72.68 34.40
N VAL A 537 19.55 73.62 33.92
CA VAL A 537 20.03 74.89 33.37
C VAL A 537 20.74 75.74 34.42
N THR A 538 22.00 76.05 34.14
CA THR A 538 22.83 76.97 34.92
C THR A 538 23.06 78.29 34.20
N TYR A 539 23.17 79.38 34.97
CA TYR A 539 23.28 80.75 34.48
C TYR A 539 24.60 81.39 34.93
N ASP A 540 25.36 81.96 34.00
CA ASP A 540 26.44 82.92 34.31
C ASP A 540 26.16 84.25 33.62
N CYS A 541 26.52 85.36 34.28
CA CYS A 541 26.26 86.72 33.80
C CYS A 541 27.40 87.66 34.18
N THR A 542 28.04 88.23 33.16
CA THR A 542 29.18 89.15 33.32
C THR A 542 28.80 90.57 32.90
N ALA A 543 29.25 91.57 33.66
CA ALA A 543 29.06 92.97 33.30
C ALA A 543 29.93 93.34 32.09
N LEU A 544 29.34 93.94 31.05
CA LEU A 544 30.07 94.36 29.85
C LEU A 544 31.02 95.55 30.11
N ASP A 545 30.82 96.29 31.19
CA ASP A 545 31.75 97.28 31.72
C ASP A 545 32.05 96.96 33.20
N PRO A 546 33.30 96.60 33.56
CA PRO A 546 33.69 96.24 34.93
C PRO A 546 33.43 97.35 35.97
N ASN A 547 33.32 98.62 35.55
CA ASN A 547 33.03 99.73 36.47
C ASN A 547 31.59 99.69 37.02
N PHE A 548 30.70 98.94 36.36
CA PHE A 548 29.28 98.83 36.70
C PHE A 548 28.88 97.40 37.13
N ASP A 549 29.84 96.62 37.62
CA ASP A 549 29.62 95.27 38.14
C ASP A 549 28.98 95.27 39.54
N TRP A 550 27.68 95.56 39.57
CA TRP A 550 26.88 95.78 40.78
C TRP A 550 25.83 94.70 41.05
N LEU A 551 25.61 93.78 40.10
CA LEU A 551 24.66 92.67 40.24
C LEU A 551 25.38 91.31 40.16
N VAL A 552 24.85 90.32 40.88
CA VAL A 552 25.23 88.90 40.79
C VAL A 552 24.00 88.10 40.41
N VAL A 553 24.15 87.17 39.46
CA VAL A 553 23.10 86.19 39.13
C VAL A 553 23.21 84.98 40.05
N ASN A 554 22.09 84.41 40.46
CA ASN A 554 22.05 83.09 41.07
C ASN A 554 22.12 82.03 39.96
N THR A 555 23.18 81.24 39.99
CA THR A 555 23.52 80.24 38.97
C THR A 555 22.44 79.21 38.70
N ASN A 556 21.53 78.96 39.66
CA ASN A 556 20.52 77.90 39.56
C ASN A 556 19.10 78.45 39.35
N THR A 557 18.91 79.77 39.35
CA THR A 557 17.57 80.39 39.25
C THR A 557 17.49 81.60 38.34
N GLY A 558 18.60 82.02 37.72
CA GLY A 558 18.66 83.21 36.85
C GLY A 558 18.32 84.54 37.57
N ALA A 559 18.16 84.54 38.90
CA ALA A 559 17.74 85.70 39.66
C ALA A 559 18.92 86.63 39.98
N PHE A 560 18.78 87.92 39.69
CA PHE A 560 19.78 88.95 39.95
C PHE A 560 19.60 89.60 41.31
N TYR A 561 20.72 89.86 41.99
CA TYR A 561 20.78 90.51 43.29
C TYR A 561 21.90 91.55 43.37
N VAL A 562 21.70 92.61 44.16
CA VAL A 562 22.74 93.64 44.41
C VAL A 562 23.95 93.02 45.15
N LYS A 563 25.14 93.16 44.55
CA LYS A 563 26.44 92.69 45.08
C LYS A 563 26.84 93.39 46.39
N ALA A 564 27.62 92.70 47.20
CA ALA A 564 28.17 93.25 48.44
C ALA A 564 29.33 94.22 48.15
N GLY A 565 29.38 95.36 48.85
CA GLY A 565 30.55 96.25 48.90
C GLY A 565 30.58 97.42 47.91
N ASN A 566 29.74 97.41 46.86
CA ASN A 566 29.58 98.55 45.95
C ASN A 566 28.38 99.40 46.39
N LEU A 567 28.66 100.55 47.03
CA LEU A 567 27.65 101.58 47.21
C LEU A 567 27.27 102.15 45.84
N ILE A 568 26.03 101.94 45.41
CA ILE A 568 25.44 102.64 44.25
C ILE A 568 25.23 104.10 44.64
N ASN A 569 26.32 104.86 44.67
CA ASN A 569 26.36 106.25 45.07
C ASN A 569 26.32 107.18 43.84
N ALA A 570 25.11 107.61 43.49
CA ALA A 570 24.87 108.63 42.48
C ALA A 570 24.75 110.01 43.14
N ASP A 571 25.88 110.64 43.51
CA ASP A 571 25.93 112.00 44.13
C ASP A 571 25.40 113.15 43.22
N THR A 572 24.78 112.83 42.08
CA THR A 572 23.97 113.73 41.25
C THR A 572 22.80 112.96 40.62
N PRO A 573 21.64 113.59 40.33
CA PRO A 573 20.49 112.91 39.73
C PRO A 573 20.81 112.45 38.30
N LYS A 574 21.27 111.22 38.17
CA LYS A 574 21.61 110.55 36.92
C LYS A 574 21.15 109.09 36.98
N THR A 575 20.37 108.68 35.98
CA THR A 575 20.17 107.27 35.69
C THR A 575 21.45 106.72 35.06
N PHE A 576 22.01 105.67 35.65
CA PHE A 576 23.09 104.89 35.04
C PHE A 576 22.49 103.68 34.32
N TYR A 577 23.01 103.38 33.13
CA TYR A 577 22.64 102.21 32.34
C TYR A 577 23.86 101.31 32.23
N PHE A 578 23.68 100.03 32.54
CA PHE A 578 24.74 99.02 32.50
C PHE A 578 24.18 97.74 31.91
N ASN A 579 25.00 97.03 31.13
CA ASN A 579 24.59 95.85 30.37
C ASN A 579 25.35 94.63 30.90
N TYR A 580 24.64 93.52 31.07
CA TYR A 580 25.25 92.21 31.33
C TYR A 580 25.13 91.36 30.06
N SER A 581 26.11 90.50 29.81
CA SER A 581 25.99 89.37 28.88
C SER A 581 25.85 88.10 29.71
N CYS A 582 24.90 87.25 29.34
CA CYS A 582 24.57 86.03 30.08
C CYS A 582 24.63 84.79 29.19
N THR A 583 25.04 83.68 29.80
CA THR A 583 25.07 82.35 29.20
C THR A 583 24.13 81.43 29.99
N ALA A 584 23.42 80.56 29.28
CA ALA A 584 22.72 79.42 29.84
C ALA A 584 23.46 78.15 29.42
N SER A 585 23.56 77.17 30.32
CA SER A 585 24.35 75.95 30.10
C SER A 585 23.70 74.78 30.85
N ASP A 586 23.47 73.68 30.15
CA ASP A 586 23.25 72.34 30.69
C ASP A 586 24.60 71.71 31.10
N ASN A 587 24.63 70.39 31.37
CA ASN A 587 25.84 69.74 31.89
C ASN A 587 26.97 69.51 30.86
N ASP A 588 26.72 69.63 29.54
CA ASP A 588 27.77 69.49 28.52
C ASP A 588 27.76 70.55 27.38
N PHE A 589 26.73 71.38 27.21
CA PHE A 589 26.68 72.44 26.17
C PHE A 589 26.52 73.86 26.76
N THR A 590 26.62 74.91 25.91
CA THR A 590 26.72 76.31 26.39
C THR A 590 26.17 77.30 25.37
N HIS A 591 24.97 77.84 25.60
CA HIS A 591 24.36 78.82 24.72
C HIS A 591 24.54 80.26 25.26
N THR A 592 25.17 81.11 24.46
CA THR A 592 25.45 82.52 24.80
C THR A 592 24.37 83.44 24.25
N SER A 593 23.74 84.26 25.10
CA SER A 593 22.80 85.28 24.62
C SER A 593 23.52 86.37 23.80
N ASP A 594 22.90 86.78 22.70
CA ASP A 594 23.38 87.91 21.90
C ASP A 594 23.54 89.16 22.79
N PRO A 595 24.69 89.87 22.72
CA PRO A 595 25.04 90.86 23.73
C PRO A 595 24.06 92.04 23.78
N LEU A 596 23.74 92.50 25.00
CA LEU A 596 22.94 93.69 25.26
C LEU A 596 23.64 95.01 24.83
N ILE A 597 23.84 95.22 23.53
CA ILE A 597 24.34 96.47 22.91
C ILE A 597 23.25 97.57 22.83
N VAL A 598 23.17 98.48 23.80
CA VAL A 598 22.26 99.66 23.69
C VAL A 598 22.87 100.68 22.74
N ARG A 599 22.16 101.02 21.65
CA ARG A 599 22.45 102.19 20.80
C ARG A 599 21.51 103.35 21.14
N GLU A 600 21.99 104.57 20.88
CA GLU A 600 21.46 105.83 21.38
C GLU A 600 20.04 106.20 20.89
N THR A 601 19.14 106.55 21.81
CA THR A 601 18.05 107.52 21.55
C THR A 601 17.58 108.23 22.83
N TYR A 602 17.43 109.56 22.76
CA TYR A 602 17.04 110.46 23.87
C TYR A 602 15.52 110.47 24.12
N PHE A 603 15.05 110.66 25.37
CA PHE A 603 13.78 111.36 25.68
C PHE A 603 13.72 111.94 27.13
N TYR A 604 12.67 112.70 27.44
CA TYR A 604 12.60 113.75 28.48
C TYR A 604 12.04 113.33 29.86
N LEU A 605 12.31 114.16 30.87
CA LEU A 605 11.84 114.07 32.26
C LEU A 605 10.73 115.10 32.55
N ILE A 606 9.72 114.73 33.36
CA ILE A 606 8.90 115.70 34.14
C ILE A 606 8.76 115.20 35.59
N LEU A 607 9.31 115.96 36.53
CA LEU A 607 9.13 115.84 37.98
C LEU A 607 7.98 116.73 38.47
N TYR A 608 7.43 116.47 39.68
CA TYR A 608 7.20 117.54 40.67
C TYR A 608 7.06 117.00 42.10
N MET A 609 7.60 117.77 43.07
CA MET A 609 7.51 117.52 44.52
C MET A 609 6.30 118.25 45.16
N GLY A 610 5.83 117.78 46.33
CA GLY A 610 4.94 118.57 47.23
C GLY A 610 5.73 119.60 48.07
N GLN A 611 5.15 120.46 48.92
CA GLN A 611 3.77 120.71 49.40
C GLN A 611 3.57 122.25 49.52
N HIS A 612 2.38 122.86 49.55
CA HIS A 612 1.47 122.94 50.72
C HIS A 612 0.06 123.52 50.34
N ILE A 613 -0.82 123.61 51.34
CA ILE A 613 -2.29 123.49 51.25
C ILE A 613 -3.07 124.80 51.05
N ALA A 614 -4.15 124.75 50.25
CA ALA A 614 -5.39 125.52 50.46
C ALA A 614 -6.63 124.71 49.99
N ILE A 615 -7.78 124.90 50.63
CA ILE A 615 -8.94 123.96 50.59
C ILE A 615 -10.07 124.46 49.67
N ARG A 616 -10.62 123.57 48.80
CA ARG A 616 -12.09 123.42 48.63
C ARG A 616 -12.52 122.09 47.97
N SER A 617 -13.69 121.61 48.40
CA SER A 617 -14.32 120.31 48.11
C SER A 617 -14.97 120.23 46.72
N PHE A 618 -14.99 119.05 46.07
CA PHE A 618 -16.26 118.32 45.76
C PHE A 618 -16.04 116.84 45.31
N LYS A 619 -16.60 115.93 46.13
CA LYS A 619 -17.19 114.57 45.94
C LYS A 619 -16.96 113.60 44.73
N ASP A 620 -17.02 112.31 45.13
CA ASP A 620 -17.61 111.10 44.47
C ASP A 620 -16.78 110.38 43.36
N TYR A 621 -16.20 109.18 43.60
CA TYR A 621 -16.74 107.78 43.53
C TYR A 621 -16.51 107.11 42.14
N ARG A 622 -16.16 105.82 41.92
CA ARG A 622 -16.03 104.58 42.75
C ARG A 622 -14.94 103.60 42.21
N ARG A 623 -14.43 102.79 43.15
CA ARG A 623 -13.64 101.54 43.07
C ARG A 623 -14.09 100.49 42.02
N LYS A 624 -13.16 99.62 41.58
CA LYS A 624 -13.12 98.20 42.02
C LYS A 624 -11.81 97.43 41.72
N PHE A 625 -11.45 96.55 42.66
CA PHE A 625 -10.43 95.48 42.60
C PHE A 625 -11.14 94.10 42.70
N ILE A 626 -10.52 92.91 42.68
CA ILE A 626 -9.10 92.51 42.89
C ILE A 626 -8.77 91.16 42.19
N PHE A 627 -7.49 90.77 42.22
CA PHE A 627 -6.87 89.47 41.91
C PHE A 627 -7.63 88.19 42.35
N SER A 628 -7.20 87.06 41.79
CA SER A 628 -6.92 85.86 42.61
C SER A 628 -5.55 85.23 42.27
N LYS A 629 -4.76 84.94 43.32
CA LYS A 629 -3.73 83.89 43.36
C LYS A 629 -4.05 83.07 44.60
N LEU A 630 -3.85 81.75 44.55
CA LEU A 630 -4.23 80.86 45.64
C LEU A 630 -3.15 79.78 45.79
N ILE A 631 -2.48 79.75 46.95
CA ILE A 631 -1.97 78.51 47.55
C ILE A 631 -2.38 78.52 49.03
N SER A 632 -2.78 77.34 49.48
CA SER A 632 -3.33 76.99 50.78
C SER A 632 -2.27 76.92 51.88
N THR A 633 -2.68 77.16 53.14
CA THR A 633 -2.52 76.17 54.22
C THR A 633 -3.67 76.27 55.22
N THR A 634 -4.13 75.10 55.70
CA THR A 634 -5.23 74.80 56.65
C THR A 634 -6.63 75.22 56.25
#